data_AF-A0A2D5UIG5-F1
#
_entry.id   AF-A0A2D5UIG5-F1
#
_cell.length_a   1.000
_cell.length_b   1.000
_cell.length_c   1.000
_cell.angle_alpha   90.00
_cell.angle_beta   90.00
_cell.angle_gamma   90.00
#
_symmetry.space_group_name_H-M   'P 1'
#
loop_
_entity.id
_entity.type
_entity.pdbx_description
1 polymer ?
#
loop_
_entity_poly.entity_id
_entity_poly.type
_entity_poly.pdbx_seq_one_letter_code
_entity_poly.pdbx_strand_id
1 'polypeptide(L)'
;MRKQIISIIVVTLMMIPVSLFAQNKYKEAQSEFNTLYEKYAGEEGFTSINISPEMFNFLSQMDMSDSSEDAKKTQDIMHQLAGLKMLVYDKPEGSVGSDFYKDINKTISVKNYTELMTVNDKDTDIRFLVKKSGKNSISELLMIVKGDDEVLVMSMVGDIDMNTISDLSNSLNMKGMEHLDKINE
;
A
#
# COMPACT_ATOMS: atom_id res chain seq x y z
N MET A 1 41.99 33.49 -16.65
CA MET A 1 41.16 33.73 -15.45
C MET A 1 39.69 33.99 -15.78
N ARG A 2 39.27 35.12 -16.37
CA ARG A 2 37.84 35.41 -16.66
C ARG A 2 37.10 34.35 -17.49
N LYS A 3 37.72 33.80 -18.54
CA LYS A 3 37.11 32.76 -19.39
C LYS A 3 36.92 31.41 -18.67
N GLN A 4 37.82 31.05 -17.75
CA GLN A 4 37.72 29.82 -16.95
C GLN A 4 36.60 29.91 -15.90
N ILE A 5 36.43 31.08 -15.28
CA ILE A 5 35.34 31.33 -14.31
C ILE A 5 33.97 31.24 -14.99
N ILE A 6 33.84 31.81 -16.20
CA ILE A 6 32.59 31.74 -16.99
C ILE A 6 32.28 30.29 -17.39
N SER A 7 33.27 29.51 -17.84
CA SER A 7 33.06 28.09 -18.15
C SER A 7 32.63 27.26 -16.94
N ILE A 8 33.20 27.50 -15.76
CA ILE A 8 32.82 26.77 -14.54
C ILE A 8 31.36 27.07 -14.16
N ILE A 9 30.93 28.33 -14.20
CA ILE A 9 29.55 28.72 -13.87
C ILE A 9 28.54 28.07 -14.83
N VAL A 10 28.84 28.02 -16.13
CA VAL A 10 27.96 27.42 -17.14
C VAL A 10 27.84 25.90 -16.95
N VAL A 11 28.94 25.22 -16.63
CA VAL A 11 28.93 23.77 -16.35
C VAL A 11 28.15 23.47 -15.07
N THR A 12 28.32 24.26 -14.02
CA THR A 12 27.54 24.11 -12.77
C THR A 12 26.05 24.38 -13.00
N LEU A 13 25.67 25.40 -13.78
CA LEU A 13 24.27 25.70 -14.10
C LEU A 13 23.61 24.58 -14.93
N MET A 14 24.36 23.91 -15.81
CA MET A 14 23.87 22.79 -16.61
C MET A 14 23.71 21.48 -15.83
N MET A 15 24.32 21.33 -14.65
CA MET A 15 24.16 20.13 -13.82
C MET A 15 22.93 20.16 -12.89
N ILE A 16 22.40 21.34 -12.56
CA ILE A 16 21.23 21.51 -11.68
C ILE A 16 19.94 20.83 -12.20
N PRO A 17 19.63 20.81 -13.52
CA PRO A 17 18.43 20.16 -14.02
C PRO A 17 18.46 18.63 -13.86
N VAL A 18 19.63 17.99 -13.95
CA VAL A 18 19.75 16.52 -13.95
C VAL A 18 19.41 15.92 -12.58
N SER A 19 19.70 16.64 -11.49
CA SER A 19 19.31 16.22 -10.13
C SER A 19 17.80 16.27 -9.88
N LEU A 20 17.05 17.13 -10.58
CA LEU A 20 15.60 17.26 -10.39
C LEU A 20 14.82 16.13 -11.10
N PHE A 21 15.31 15.64 -12.25
CA PHE A 21 14.70 14.50 -12.93
C PHE A 21 15.00 13.15 -12.24
N ALA A 22 16.12 13.05 -11.53
CA ALA A 22 16.44 11.86 -10.75
C ALA A 22 15.49 11.71 -9.54
N GLN A 23 15.22 12.79 -8.81
CA GLN A 23 14.33 12.76 -7.63
C GLN A 23 12.89 12.32 -7.95
N ASN A 24 12.35 12.69 -9.12
CA ASN A 24 11.00 12.27 -9.50
C ASN A 24 10.89 10.78 -9.86
N LYS A 25 11.96 10.16 -10.39
CA LYS A 25 11.95 8.72 -10.71
C LYS A 25 12.05 7.82 -9.48
N TYR A 26 12.70 8.26 -8.41
CA TYR A 26 12.75 7.48 -7.16
C TYR A 26 11.41 7.47 -6.41
N LYS A 27 10.53 8.45 -6.66
CA LYS A 27 9.18 8.51 -6.09
C LYS A 27 8.17 7.59 -6.77
N GLU A 28 8.37 7.21 -8.03
CA GLU A 28 7.46 6.28 -8.73
C GLU A 28 7.60 4.84 -8.25
N ALA A 29 8.79 4.46 -7.77
CA ALA A 29 9.08 3.12 -7.25
C ALA A 29 8.60 2.89 -5.81
N GLN A 30 8.21 3.96 -5.11
CA GLN A 30 7.90 3.90 -3.69
C GLN A 30 6.42 4.21 -3.49
N SER A 31 5.72 3.36 -2.73
CA SER A 31 4.30 3.57 -2.43
C SER A 31 4.07 4.96 -1.85
N GLU A 32 3.03 5.65 -2.34
CA GLU A 32 2.59 6.95 -1.82
C GLU A 32 2.19 6.85 -0.34
N PHE A 33 1.80 5.64 0.10
CA PHE A 33 1.53 5.33 1.50
C PHE A 33 2.75 5.54 2.41
N ASN A 34 3.99 5.39 1.92
CA ASN A 34 5.17 5.56 2.76
C ASN A 34 5.27 6.97 3.35
N THR A 35 4.81 8.00 2.61
CA THR A 35 4.78 9.37 3.13
C THR A 35 3.80 9.52 4.30
N LEU A 36 2.64 8.86 4.22
CA LEU A 36 1.69 8.78 5.34
C LEU A 36 2.27 8.01 6.51
N TYR A 37 2.86 6.84 6.24
CA TYR A 37 3.46 5.99 7.25
C TYR A 37 4.52 6.74 8.05
N GLU A 38 5.47 7.39 7.39
CA GLU A 38 6.54 8.15 8.05
C GLU A 38 6.02 9.34 8.87
N LYS A 39 4.89 9.93 8.46
CA LYS A 39 4.28 11.07 9.17
C LYS A 39 3.60 10.65 10.48
N TYR A 40 3.04 9.44 10.55
CA TYR A 40 2.18 9.02 11.65
C TYR A 40 2.72 7.85 12.46
N ALA A 41 3.74 7.14 11.98
CA ALA A 41 4.34 6.05 12.73
C ALA A 41 4.96 6.55 14.04
N GLY A 42 4.51 5.98 15.15
CA GLY A 42 4.94 6.37 16.49
C GLY A 42 4.29 7.63 17.06
N GLU A 43 3.35 8.25 16.33
CA GLU A 43 2.56 9.38 16.84
C GLU A 43 1.46 8.90 17.81
N GLU A 44 1.03 9.79 18.70
CA GLU A 44 -0.03 9.48 19.67
C GLU A 44 -1.36 9.15 18.97
N GLY A 45 -2.03 8.09 19.44
CA GLY A 45 -3.28 7.60 18.84
C GLY A 45 -3.09 6.76 17.57
N PHE A 46 -1.85 6.52 17.15
CA PHE A 46 -1.54 5.66 16.00
C PHE A 46 -0.87 4.35 16.41
N THR A 47 -1.41 3.26 15.89
CA THR A 47 -0.72 1.97 15.84
C THR A 47 -0.08 1.82 14.45
N SER A 48 1.24 1.63 14.40
CA SER A 48 1.98 1.48 13.16
C SER A 48 2.65 0.11 13.06
N ILE A 49 2.38 -0.63 11.99
CA ILE A 49 2.95 -1.96 11.71
C ILE A 49 3.77 -1.88 10.42
N ASN A 50 4.97 -2.46 10.43
CA ASN A 50 5.82 -2.62 9.24
C ASN A 50 6.40 -4.03 9.24
N ILE A 51 6.05 -4.80 8.21
CA ILE A 51 6.50 -6.17 7.99
C ILE A 51 7.39 -6.15 6.75
N SER A 52 8.64 -6.56 6.93
CA SER A 52 9.63 -6.62 5.87
C SER A 52 9.62 -7.97 5.14
N PRO A 53 10.22 -8.07 3.94
CA PRO A 53 10.39 -9.33 3.22
C PRO A 53 10.99 -10.45 4.06
N GLU A 54 11.93 -10.11 4.94
CA GLU A 54 12.61 -11.09 5.79
C GLU A 54 11.64 -11.79 6.75
N MET A 55 10.62 -11.08 7.23
CA MET A 55 9.59 -11.67 8.09
C MET A 55 8.69 -12.61 7.31
N PHE A 56 8.29 -12.25 6.08
CA PHE A 56 7.50 -13.14 5.22
C PHE A 56 8.29 -14.41 4.88
N ASN A 57 9.57 -14.28 4.55
CA ASN A 57 10.44 -15.41 4.30
C ASN A 57 10.59 -16.29 5.55
N PHE A 58 10.76 -15.69 6.73
CA PHE A 58 10.81 -16.43 8.00
C PHE A 58 9.52 -17.23 8.25
N LEU A 59 8.34 -16.61 8.10
CA LEU A 59 7.05 -17.29 8.26
C LEU A 59 6.87 -18.41 7.24
N SER A 60 7.24 -18.17 5.98
CA SER A 60 7.15 -19.18 4.90
C SER A 60 7.98 -20.44 5.18
N GLN A 61 9.02 -20.33 6.01
CA GLN A 61 9.87 -21.45 6.42
C GLN A 61 9.35 -22.14 7.68
N MET A 62 8.60 -21.44 8.54
CA MET A 62 7.98 -22.05 9.72
C MET A 62 6.78 -22.92 9.36
N ASP A 63 6.00 -22.52 8.35
CA ASP A 63 4.80 -23.24 7.91
C ASP A 63 5.11 -24.48 7.05
N MET A 64 6.39 -24.83 6.84
CA MET A 64 6.81 -26.02 6.07
C MET A 64 6.38 -27.36 6.68
N SER A 65 5.84 -27.37 7.91
CA SER A 65 5.33 -28.59 8.56
C SER A 65 3.90 -28.97 8.15
N ASP A 66 3.14 -28.06 7.54
CA ASP A 66 1.81 -28.37 7.00
C ASP A 66 1.86 -28.46 5.47
N SER A 67 1.59 -29.65 4.95
CA SER A 67 1.59 -29.93 3.50
C SER A 67 0.22 -29.74 2.84
N SER A 68 -0.75 -29.14 3.56
CA SER A 68 -2.07 -28.82 3.02
C SER A 68 -1.99 -27.89 1.81
N GLU A 69 -2.99 -27.95 0.94
CA GLU A 69 -3.05 -27.13 -0.28
C GLU A 69 -3.20 -25.63 0.05
N ASP A 70 -3.88 -25.31 1.15
CA ASP A 70 -4.03 -23.95 1.66
C ASP A 70 -2.73 -23.37 2.23
N ALA A 71 -1.92 -24.20 2.90
CA ALA A 71 -0.59 -23.80 3.37
C ALA A 71 0.33 -23.45 2.20
N LYS A 72 0.31 -24.23 1.11
CA LYS A 72 1.08 -23.96 -0.10
C LYS A 72 0.64 -22.65 -0.78
N LYS A 73 -0.67 -22.44 -0.93
CA LYS A 73 -1.20 -21.18 -1.48
C LYS A 73 -0.74 -19.99 -0.64
N THR A 74 -0.86 -20.08 0.68
CA THR A 74 -0.39 -19.01 1.58
C THR A 74 1.11 -18.74 1.42
N GLN A 75 1.92 -19.80 1.29
CA GLN A 75 3.35 -19.68 1.04
C GLN A 75 3.66 -18.94 -0.28
N ASP A 76 2.96 -19.30 -1.36
CA ASP A 76 3.12 -18.66 -2.67
C ASP A 76 2.74 -17.18 -2.64
N ILE A 77 1.73 -16.80 -1.84
CA ILE A 77 1.38 -15.40 -1.60
C ILE A 77 2.53 -14.68 -0.89
N MET A 78 3.06 -15.25 0.20
CA MET A 78 4.12 -14.63 0.99
C MET A 78 5.39 -14.35 0.17
N HIS A 79 5.75 -15.23 -0.77
CA HIS A 79 6.91 -15.03 -1.66
C HIS A 79 6.75 -13.87 -2.65
N GLN A 80 5.51 -13.49 -2.94
CA GLN A 80 5.20 -12.37 -3.83
C GLN A 80 5.22 -11.01 -3.10
N LEU A 81 5.26 -11.02 -1.75
CA LEU A 81 5.23 -9.80 -0.94
C LEU A 81 6.63 -9.22 -0.75
N ALA A 82 6.77 -7.94 -1.09
CA ALA A 82 7.96 -7.12 -0.83
C ALA A 82 7.83 -6.25 0.44
N GLY A 83 6.65 -6.19 1.05
CA GLY A 83 6.44 -5.47 2.29
C GLY A 83 4.96 -5.23 2.61
N LEU A 84 4.65 -5.15 3.90
CA LEU A 84 3.35 -4.67 4.37
C LEU A 84 3.57 -3.56 5.38
N LYS A 85 2.84 -2.46 5.20
CA LYS A 85 2.75 -1.41 6.20
C LYS A 85 1.30 -1.10 6.50
N MET A 86 1.01 -0.82 7.75
CA MET A 86 -0.33 -0.48 8.22
C MET A 86 -0.25 0.65 9.24
N LEU A 87 -1.21 1.56 9.16
CA LEU A 87 -1.53 2.53 10.19
C LEU A 87 -2.98 2.31 10.61
N VAL A 88 -3.19 2.25 11.92
CA VAL A 88 -4.51 2.30 12.55
C VAL A 88 -4.54 3.55 13.41
N TYR A 89 -5.54 4.38 13.22
CA TYR A 89 -5.82 5.52 14.07
C TYR A 89 -7.04 5.22 14.92
N ASP A 90 -6.83 5.17 16.22
CA ASP A 90 -7.88 5.05 17.22
C ASP A 90 -8.16 6.45 17.76
N LYS A 91 -9.36 6.97 17.51
CA LYS A 91 -9.72 8.32 17.94
C LYS A 91 -9.77 8.38 19.47
N PRO A 92 -8.91 9.19 20.12
CA PRO A 92 -8.96 9.35 21.57
C PRO A 92 -10.31 9.94 22.01
N GLU A 93 -10.86 9.46 23.11
CA GLU A 93 -12.12 9.99 23.66
C GLU A 93 -12.02 11.52 23.89
N GLY A 94 -13.04 12.26 23.42
CA GLY A 94 -13.11 13.71 23.55
C GLY A 94 -12.24 14.50 22.58
N SER A 95 -11.49 13.83 21.68
CA SER A 95 -10.76 14.51 20.61
C SER A 95 -11.70 14.94 19.46
N VAL A 96 -11.49 16.15 18.95
CA VAL A 96 -12.11 16.58 17.69
C VAL A 96 -11.30 15.91 16.58
N GLY A 97 -11.94 14.98 15.85
CA GLY A 97 -11.33 13.90 15.07
C GLY A 97 -10.06 14.24 14.28
N SER A 98 -9.19 13.24 14.07
CA SER A 98 -7.99 13.44 13.28
C SER A 98 -8.33 13.76 11.82
N ASP A 99 -7.58 14.67 11.23
CA ASP A 99 -7.57 14.91 9.79
C ASP A 99 -6.95 13.73 9.01
N PHE A 100 -6.74 12.56 9.65
CA PHE A 100 -6.04 11.43 9.06
C PHE A 100 -6.69 10.94 7.78
N TYR A 101 -8.02 10.74 7.75
CA TYR A 101 -8.71 10.35 6.52
C TYR A 101 -8.62 11.41 5.41
N LYS A 102 -8.58 12.71 5.77
CA LYS A 102 -8.36 13.77 4.79
C LYS A 102 -6.94 13.71 4.24
N ASP A 103 -5.96 13.43 5.10
CA ASP A 103 -4.56 13.31 4.72
C ASP A 103 -4.29 12.05 3.88
N ILE A 104 -5.02 10.95 4.13
CA ILE A 104 -5.09 9.79 3.24
C ILE A 104 -5.50 10.23 1.83
N ASN A 105 -6.64 10.90 1.70
CA ASN A 105 -7.16 11.31 0.38
C ASN A 105 -6.31 12.39 -0.32
N LYS A 106 -5.52 13.18 0.43
CA LYS A 106 -4.58 14.16 -0.13
C LYS A 106 -3.27 13.55 -0.59
N THR A 107 -2.75 12.59 0.18
CA THR A 107 -1.42 12.02 -0.06
C THR A 107 -1.50 10.88 -1.07
N ILE A 108 -2.53 10.03 -0.98
CA ILE A 108 -2.74 8.92 -1.89
C ILE A 108 -3.55 9.41 -3.08
N SER A 109 -2.90 9.45 -4.23
CA SER A 109 -3.47 9.72 -5.54
C SER A 109 -4.26 8.50 -6.02
N VAL A 110 -5.47 8.31 -5.48
CA VAL A 110 -6.37 7.19 -5.81
C VAL A 110 -6.60 6.99 -7.32
N LYS A 111 -6.43 8.03 -8.15
CA LYS A 111 -6.45 7.95 -9.63
C LYS A 111 -5.40 7.01 -10.24
N ASN A 112 -4.31 6.73 -9.52
CA ASN A 112 -3.25 5.82 -9.94
C ASN A 112 -3.60 4.35 -9.61
N TYR A 113 -4.70 4.13 -8.89
CA TYR A 113 -5.19 2.82 -8.48
C TYR A 113 -6.46 2.46 -9.25
N THR A 114 -6.67 1.17 -9.45
CA THR A 114 -7.94 0.59 -9.85
C THR A 114 -8.69 0.16 -8.59
N GLU A 115 -9.91 0.65 -8.40
CA GLU A 115 -10.78 0.16 -7.34
C GLU A 115 -11.29 -1.23 -7.70
N LEU A 116 -11.11 -2.18 -6.78
CA LEU A 116 -11.59 -3.56 -6.94
C LEU A 116 -12.91 -3.77 -6.22
N MET A 117 -13.04 -3.19 -5.03
CA MET A 117 -14.19 -3.39 -4.16
C MET A 117 -14.38 -2.17 -3.27
N THR A 118 -15.64 -1.80 -3.07
CA THR A 118 -16.05 -0.85 -2.05
C THR A 118 -17.22 -1.43 -1.27
N VAL A 119 -17.17 -1.32 0.06
CA VAL A 119 -18.27 -1.64 0.96
C VAL A 119 -18.64 -0.37 1.69
N ASN A 120 -19.91 0.01 1.61
CA ASN A 120 -20.47 1.12 2.38
C ASN A 120 -21.59 0.57 3.26
N ASP A 121 -21.37 0.60 4.57
CA ASP A 121 -22.40 0.38 5.57
C ASP A 121 -22.61 1.68 6.38
N LYS A 122 -23.61 1.71 7.26
CA LYS A 122 -23.96 2.91 8.04
C LYS A 122 -22.79 3.48 8.84
N ASP A 123 -21.96 2.60 9.38
CA ASP A 123 -20.93 2.94 10.37
C ASP A 123 -19.52 2.68 9.82
N THR A 124 -19.38 2.17 8.58
CA THR A 124 -18.08 1.78 8.02
C THR A 124 -18.03 1.88 6.51
N ASP A 125 -16.98 2.53 6.00
CA ASP A 125 -16.59 2.55 4.59
C ASP A 125 -15.29 1.76 4.38
N ILE A 126 -15.29 0.78 3.49
CA ILE A 126 -14.11 -0.03 3.13
C ILE A 126 -13.83 0.13 1.64
N ARG A 127 -12.56 0.36 1.26
CA ARG A 127 -12.10 0.40 -0.12
C ARG A 127 -10.88 -0.49 -0.32
N PHE A 128 -10.92 -1.32 -1.37
CA PHE A 128 -9.80 -2.10 -1.87
C PHE A 128 -9.36 -1.54 -3.22
N LEU A 129 -8.08 -1.18 -3.31
CA LEU A 129 -7.47 -0.46 -4.42
C LEU A 129 -6.20 -1.20 -4.85
N VAL A 130 -5.94 -1.30 -6.16
CA VAL A 130 -4.71 -1.92 -6.67
C VAL A 130 -3.98 -1.03 -7.66
N LYS A 131 -2.66 -0.96 -7.53
CA LYS A 131 -1.77 -0.33 -8.51
C LYS A 131 -1.17 -1.40 -9.40
N LYS A 132 -1.55 -1.41 -10.68
CA LYS A 132 -1.07 -2.40 -11.65
C LYS A 132 0.36 -2.06 -12.11
N SER A 133 1.21 -3.07 -12.22
CA SER A 133 2.56 -2.99 -12.82
C SER A 133 2.63 -3.65 -14.19
N GLY A 134 1.61 -4.43 -14.57
CA GLY A 134 1.51 -5.10 -15.87
C GLY A 134 0.08 -5.56 -16.17
N LYS A 135 -0.08 -6.44 -17.17
CA LYS A 135 -1.40 -6.97 -17.56
C LYS A 135 -2.01 -7.88 -16.47
N ASN A 136 -1.18 -8.69 -15.81
CA ASN A 136 -1.58 -9.64 -14.77
C ASN A 136 -0.84 -9.44 -13.43
N SER A 137 -0.10 -8.35 -13.29
CA SER A 137 0.75 -8.07 -12.12
C SER A 137 0.30 -6.80 -11.41
N ILE A 138 0.28 -6.86 -10.08
CA ILE A 138 -0.04 -5.78 -9.17
C ILE A 138 1.23 -5.43 -8.39
N SER A 139 1.62 -4.16 -8.43
CA SER A 139 2.73 -3.64 -7.62
C SER A 139 2.31 -3.33 -6.19
N GLU A 140 1.03 -3.02 -5.96
CA GLU A 140 0.54 -2.59 -4.66
C GLU A 140 -0.95 -2.89 -4.49
N LEU A 141 -1.31 -3.49 -3.36
CA LEU A 141 -2.66 -3.55 -2.84
C LEU A 141 -2.78 -2.54 -1.69
N LEU A 142 -3.78 -1.69 -1.76
CA LEU A 142 -4.09 -0.69 -0.76
C LEU A 142 -5.51 -0.93 -0.21
N MET A 143 -5.63 -1.00 1.10
CA MET A 143 -6.91 -1.09 1.81
C MET A 143 -7.09 0.15 2.66
N ILE A 144 -8.28 0.76 2.58
CA ILE A 144 -8.65 1.91 3.41
C ILE A 144 -9.98 1.57 4.09
N VAL A 145 -9.99 1.61 5.41
CA VAL A 145 -11.19 1.46 6.25
C VAL A 145 -11.41 2.75 7.01
N LYS A 146 -12.65 3.24 6.99
CA LYS A 146 -13.08 4.40 7.76
C LYS A 146 -14.33 3.99 8.54
N GLY A 147 -14.18 3.81 9.85
CA GLY A 147 -15.28 3.75 10.80
C GLY A 147 -15.51 5.10 11.47
N ASP A 148 -16.42 5.13 12.45
CA ASP A 148 -16.77 6.34 13.20
C ASP A 148 -15.64 6.83 14.12
N ASP A 149 -14.96 5.88 14.78
CA ASP A 149 -13.89 6.16 15.75
C ASP A 149 -12.54 5.52 15.37
N GLU A 150 -12.49 4.73 14.30
CA GLU A 150 -11.27 4.07 13.82
C GLU A 150 -11.05 4.35 12.32
N VAL A 151 -9.81 4.65 11.94
CA VAL A 151 -9.41 4.73 10.53
C VAL A 151 -8.17 3.87 10.32
N LEU A 152 -8.26 2.92 9.40
CA LEU A 152 -7.16 2.04 9.03
C LEU A 152 -6.77 2.27 7.59
N VAL A 153 -5.46 2.28 7.34
CA VAL A 153 -4.91 2.20 5.98
C VAL A 153 -3.74 1.22 5.97
N MET A 154 -3.79 0.31 5.01
CA MET A 154 -2.79 -0.73 4.82
C MET A 154 -2.32 -0.72 3.38
N SER A 155 -1.01 -0.77 3.19
CA SER A 155 -0.37 -0.98 1.89
C SER A 155 0.42 -2.28 1.94
N MET A 156 0.23 -3.10 0.92
CA MET A 156 0.97 -4.32 0.67
C MET A 156 1.61 -4.19 -0.71
N VAL A 157 2.94 -4.17 -0.76
CA VAL A 157 3.74 -3.98 -1.96
C VAL A 157 4.37 -5.31 -2.35
N GLY A 158 4.45 -5.60 -3.65
CA GLY A 158 4.98 -6.87 -4.15
C GLY A 158 4.93 -6.98 -5.67
N ASP A 159 5.22 -8.16 -6.19
CA ASP A 159 4.87 -8.55 -7.56
C ASP A 159 3.75 -9.59 -7.47
N ILE A 160 2.54 -9.10 -7.25
CA ILE A 160 1.39 -9.92 -6.85
C ILE A 160 0.59 -10.28 -8.09
N ASP A 161 0.34 -11.57 -8.31
CA ASP A 161 -0.55 -12.03 -9.37
C ASP A 161 -2.00 -11.61 -9.07
N MET A 162 -2.73 -11.16 -10.09
CA MET A 162 -4.15 -10.81 -9.97
C MET A 162 -4.99 -11.97 -9.40
N ASN A 163 -4.66 -13.22 -9.76
CA ASN A 163 -5.37 -14.40 -9.26
C ASN A 163 -5.22 -14.57 -7.75
N THR A 164 -4.06 -14.22 -7.19
CA THR A 164 -3.80 -14.23 -5.75
C THR A 164 -4.72 -13.27 -4.99
N ILE A 165 -5.06 -12.13 -5.58
CA ILE A 165 -6.01 -11.19 -4.96
C ILE A 165 -7.44 -11.73 -4.97
N SER A 166 -7.84 -12.42 -6.05
CA SER A 166 -9.12 -13.13 -6.11
C SER A 166 -9.22 -14.20 -5.02
N ASP A 167 -8.14 -14.97 -4.80
CA ASP A 167 -8.08 -15.97 -3.74
C ASP A 167 -8.11 -15.34 -2.34
N LEU A 168 -7.36 -14.24 -2.11
CA LEU A 168 -7.40 -13.51 -0.84
C LEU A 168 -8.80 -12.99 -0.53
N SER A 169 -9.51 -12.46 -1.54
CA SER A 169 -10.91 -12.03 -1.41
C SER A 169 -11.84 -13.17 -1.02
N ASN A 170 -11.62 -14.37 -1.57
CA ASN A 170 -12.41 -15.57 -1.27
C ASN A 170 -12.10 -16.12 0.14
N SER A 171 -10.82 -16.22 0.50
CA SER A 171 -10.36 -16.74 1.80
C SER A 171 -10.70 -15.83 2.97
N LEU A 172 -10.76 -14.50 2.76
CA LEU A 172 -11.19 -13.55 3.79
C LEU A 172 -12.67 -13.68 4.17
N ASN A 173 -13.45 -14.54 3.49
CA ASN A 173 -14.80 -14.97 3.85
C ASN A 173 -15.61 -13.83 4.48
N MET A 174 -15.60 -12.69 3.80
CA MET A 174 -16.44 -11.55 4.14
C MET A 174 -17.87 -11.99 3.88
N LYS A 175 -18.57 -12.43 4.94
CA LYS A 175 -20.00 -12.76 4.95
C LYS A 175 -20.79 -11.65 4.22
N GLY A 176 -21.02 -11.79 2.92
CA GLY A 176 -21.61 -10.74 2.09
C GLY A 176 -21.41 -10.86 0.57
N MET A 177 -20.51 -11.72 0.08
CA MET A 177 -20.26 -11.88 -1.37
C MET A 177 -20.82 -13.17 -2.01
N GLU A 178 -21.78 -13.86 -1.39
CA GLU A 178 -22.45 -15.08 -1.93
C GLU A 178 -23.19 -14.88 -3.29
N HIS A 179 -23.08 -13.71 -3.92
CA HIS A 179 -23.82 -13.36 -5.13
C HIS A 179 -22.98 -12.82 -6.29
N LEU A 180 -21.64 -12.84 -6.20
CA LEU A 180 -20.78 -12.44 -7.33
C LEU A 180 -20.52 -13.57 -8.35
N ASP A 181 -20.92 -14.80 -8.04
CA ASP A 181 -20.90 -15.94 -8.99
C ASP A 181 -21.81 -15.75 -10.21
N LYS A 182 -22.62 -14.67 -10.25
CA LYS A 182 -23.56 -14.39 -11.34
C LYS A 182 -23.07 -13.36 -12.36
N ILE A 183 -21.81 -12.94 -12.32
CA ILE A 183 -21.27 -11.98 -13.31
C ILE A 183 -20.63 -12.70 -14.52
N ASN A 184 -20.65 -14.03 -14.56
CA ASN A 184 -20.22 -14.83 -15.71
C ASN A 184 -21.35 -15.63 -16.40
N GLU A 185 -22.60 -15.13 -16.36
CA GLU A 185 -23.63 -15.49 -17.36
C GLU A 185 -23.98 -14.31 -18.26
#